data_AF-A0A3D0X928-F1
#
_entry.id   AF-A0A3D0X928-F1
#
_cell.length_a   1.000
_cell.length_b   1.000
_cell.length_c   1.000
_cell.angle_alpha   90.00
_cell.angle_beta   90.00
_cell.angle_gamma   90.00
#
_symmetry.space_group_name_H-M   'P 1'
#
loop_
_entity.id
_entity.type
_entity.pdbx_description
1 polymer ?
#
loop_
_entity_poly.entity_id
_entity_poly.type
_entity_poly.pdbx_seq_one_letter_code
_entity_poly.pdbx_strand_id
1 'polypeptide(L)'
;MPVTQEFIESLMKQNQMLLEQVDSLSKTIDELNATIKELREQLNKNSGNSSKPPSTDGFKKVNKSLREKSGKKRGGQKGHQGTHLAVLSKPDEIKRYMH
;
A
#
# COMPACT_ATOMS: atom_id res chain seq x y z
N MET A 1 26.50 -40.58 47.11
CA MET A 1 25.57 -41.59 46.57
C MET A 1 25.94 -41.83 45.12
N PRO A 2 26.15 -43.07 44.67
CA PRO A 2 26.42 -43.33 43.27
C PRO A 2 25.19 -42.95 42.44
N VAL A 3 25.42 -42.29 41.32
CA VAL A 3 24.38 -42.02 40.33
C VAL A 3 23.90 -43.37 39.80
N THR A 4 22.61 -43.67 39.98
CA THR A 4 22.04 -44.96 39.57
C THR A 4 21.75 -44.95 38.06
N GLN A 5 21.84 -46.12 37.44
CA GLN A 5 21.55 -46.30 36.01
C GLN A 5 20.16 -45.75 35.63
N GLU A 6 19.17 -45.98 36.50
CA GLU A 6 17.78 -45.50 36.35
C GLU A 6 17.69 -43.97 36.26
N PHE A 7 18.53 -43.25 37.01
CA PHE A 7 18.56 -41.79 36.99
C PHE A 7 19.10 -41.26 35.65
N ILE A 8 20.12 -41.92 35.09
CA ILE A 8 20.67 -41.58 33.78
C ILE A 8 19.62 -41.83 32.69
N GLU A 9 18.91 -42.96 32.73
CA GLU A 9 17.83 -43.27 31.79
C GLU A 9 16.68 -42.26 31.85
N SER A 10 16.29 -41.87 33.06
CA SER A 10 15.28 -40.82 33.27
C SER A 10 15.69 -39.48 32.67
N LEU A 11 16.95 -39.06 32.90
CA LEU A 11 17.50 -37.82 32.32
C LEU A 11 17.57 -37.87 30.80
N MET A 12 18.00 -39.00 30.22
CA MET A 12 18.04 -39.16 28.76
C MET A 12 16.64 -39.06 28.15
N LYS A 13 15.64 -39.68 28.78
CA LYS A 13 14.24 -39.59 28.34
C LYS A 13 13.70 -38.16 28.41
N GLN A 14 14.00 -37.44 29.50
CA GLN A 14 13.61 -36.04 29.64
C GLN A 14 14.27 -35.17 28.56
N ASN A 15 15.57 -35.36 28.29
CA ASN A 15 16.26 -34.64 27.24
C ASN A 15 15.68 -34.91 25.85
N GLN A 16 15.34 -36.16 25.55
CA GLN A 16 14.69 -36.52 24.29
C GLN A 16 13.34 -35.81 24.12
N MET A 17 12.51 -35.80 25.16
CA MET A 17 11.23 -35.08 25.14
C MET A 17 11.40 -33.56 24.97
N LEU A 18 12.41 -32.98 25.62
CA LEU A 18 12.72 -31.56 25.48
C LEU A 18 13.19 -31.22 24.06
N LEU A 19 14.02 -32.07 23.44
CA LEU A 19 14.44 -31.88 22.04
C LEU A 19 13.26 -31.92 21.08
N GLU A 20 12.37 -32.90 21.25
CA GLU A 20 11.14 -33.00 20.43
C GLU A 20 10.24 -31.77 20.60
N GLN A 21 10.10 -31.27 21.83
CA GLN A 21 9.33 -30.07 22.09
C GLN A 21 9.99 -28.84 21.44
N VAL A 22 11.31 -28.69 21.54
CA VAL A 22 12.05 -27.59 20.89
C VAL A 22 11.87 -27.63 19.37
N ASP A 23 11.98 -28.80 18.75
CA ASP A 23 11.79 -28.97 17.30
C ASP A 23 10.36 -28.59 16.87
N SER A 24 9.35 -28.99 17.65
CA SER A 24 7.96 -28.63 17.38
C SER A 24 7.75 -27.12 17.46
N LEU A 25 8.29 -26.47 18.49
CA LEU A 25 8.17 -25.03 18.69
C LEU A 25 8.93 -24.27 17.59
N SER A 26 10.12 -24.71 17.20
CA SER A 26 10.89 -24.09 16.11
C SER A 26 10.09 -24.07 14.81
N LYS A 27 9.44 -25.19 14.45
CA LYS A 27 8.60 -25.27 13.25
C LYS A 27 7.44 -24.29 13.31
N THR A 28 6.74 -24.22 14.45
CA THR A 28 5.63 -23.25 14.60
C THR A 28 6.10 -21.81 14.52
N ILE A 29 7.29 -21.50 15.06
CA ILE A 29 7.89 -20.16 14.95
C ILE A 29 8.19 -19.83 13.49
N ASP A 30 8.73 -20.77 12.72
CA ASP A 30 9.03 -20.56 11.30
C ASP A 30 7.77 -20.32 10.48
N GLU A 31 6.71 -21.09 10.71
CA GLU A 31 5.40 -20.90 10.07
C GLU A 31 4.78 -19.54 10.43
N LEU A 32 4.81 -19.17 11.71
CA LEU A 32 4.32 -17.87 12.18
C LEU A 32 5.14 -16.71 11.59
N ASN A 33 6.46 -16.85 11.50
CA ASN A 33 7.30 -15.84 10.88
C ASN A 33 7.02 -15.69 9.37
N ALA A 34 6.77 -16.80 8.67
CA ALA A 34 6.39 -16.78 7.26
C ALA A 34 5.05 -16.04 7.05
N THR A 35 4.04 -16.35 7.85
CA THR A 35 2.73 -15.66 7.77
C THR A 35 2.82 -14.19 8.14
N ILE A 36 3.59 -13.83 9.18
CA ILE A 36 3.85 -12.43 9.55
C ILE A 36 4.52 -11.68 8.40
N LYS A 37 5.49 -12.30 7.73
CA LYS A 37 6.17 -11.71 6.57
C LYS A 37 5.18 -11.44 5.44
N GLU A 38 4.36 -12.42 5.08
CA GLU A 38 3.36 -12.28 4.03
C GLU A 38 2.35 -11.17 4.35
N LEU A 39 1.79 -11.14 5.56
CA LEU A 39 0.84 -10.12 5.98
C LEU A 39 1.46 -8.71 5.98
N ARG A 40 2.72 -8.59 6.40
CA ARG A 40 3.47 -7.32 6.32
C ARG A 40 3.67 -6.87 4.88
N GLU A 41 4.01 -7.78 3.97
CA GLU A 41 4.11 -7.48 2.54
C GLU A 41 2.77 -7.04 1.95
N GLN A 42 1.66 -7.69 2.34
CA GLN A 42 0.31 -7.30 1.91
C GLN A 42 -0.05 -5.89 2.40
N LEU A 43 0.22 -5.57 3.67
CA LEU A 43 -0.01 -4.24 4.24
C LEU A 43 0.83 -3.15 3.59
N ASN A 44 2.08 -3.45 3.23
CA ASN A 44 2.98 -2.51 2.58
C ASN A 44 2.58 -2.22 1.12
N LYS A 45 1.80 -3.07 0.46
CA LYS A 45 1.36 -2.87 -0.93
C LYS A 45 0.08 -2.03 -0.99
N ASN A 46 0.24 -0.72 -1.25
CA ASN A 46 -0.85 0.23 -1.49
C ASN A 46 -0.80 0.80 -2.92
N SER A 47 -1.82 1.54 -3.34
CA SER A 47 -1.91 2.16 -4.67
C SER A 47 -0.84 3.22 -4.94
N GLY A 48 -0.14 3.69 -3.90
CA GLY A 48 0.99 4.61 -4.01
C GLY A 48 2.31 3.96 -4.41
N ASN A 49 2.49 2.65 -4.16
CA ASN A 49 3.77 1.97 -4.38
C ASN A 49 3.69 0.63 -5.15
N SER A 50 2.50 0.12 -5.45
CA SER A 50 2.34 -1.24 -6.01
C SER A 50 1.59 -1.30 -7.34
N SER A 51 1.43 -0.18 -8.04
CA SER A 51 0.66 -0.05 -9.31
C SER A 51 -0.78 -0.59 -9.23
N LYS A 52 -1.27 -0.92 -8.03
CA LYS A 52 -2.66 -1.27 -7.78
C LYS A 52 -3.51 -0.04 -8.10
N PRO A 53 -4.65 -0.21 -8.78
CA PRO A 53 -5.51 0.92 -9.05
C PRO A 53 -5.95 1.52 -7.71
N PRO A 54 -6.06 2.86 -7.61
CA PRO A 54 -6.42 3.52 -6.37
C PRO A 54 -7.71 2.96 -5.81
N SER A 55 -8.66 2.50 -6.63
CA SER A 55 -9.88 1.75 -6.22
C SER A 55 -9.63 0.66 -5.15
N THR A 56 -8.52 -0.08 -5.23
CA THR A 56 -8.19 -1.24 -4.40
C THR A 56 -7.78 -0.91 -2.96
N ASP A 57 -7.34 0.33 -2.66
CA ASP A 57 -6.93 0.73 -1.30
C ASP A 57 -8.10 0.92 -0.31
N GLY A 58 -9.34 0.64 -0.73
CA GLY A 58 -10.53 0.76 0.12
C GLY A 58 -10.72 2.18 0.69
N PHE A 59 -11.19 2.28 1.93
CA PHE A 59 -11.47 3.57 2.59
C PHE A 59 -10.23 4.31 3.12
N LYS A 60 -9.02 3.75 2.97
CA LYS A 60 -7.76 4.41 3.35
C LYS A 60 -7.30 5.48 2.36
N LYS A 61 -8.03 5.66 1.26
CA LYS A 61 -7.79 6.74 0.30
C LYS A 61 -8.09 8.11 0.91
N VAL A 62 -7.04 8.81 1.29
CA VAL A 62 -7.14 10.24 1.60
C VAL A 62 -7.16 11.02 0.28
N ASN A 63 -8.26 10.96 -0.46
CA ASN A 63 -8.49 11.86 -1.59
C ASN A 63 -8.96 13.23 -1.07
N LYS A 64 -8.10 13.92 -0.32
CA LYS A 64 -8.33 15.33 0.01
C LYS A 64 -7.46 16.18 -0.90
N SER A 65 -8.11 17.01 -1.71
CA SER A 65 -7.43 18.14 -2.33
C SER A 65 -6.87 19.02 -1.21
N LEU A 66 -5.55 19.12 -1.13
CA LEU A 66 -4.85 20.01 -0.19
C LEU A 66 -4.92 21.47 -0.62
N ARG A 67 -5.61 21.77 -1.73
CA ARG A 67 -5.67 23.11 -2.26
C ARG A 67 -6.54 23.95 -1.35
N GLU A 68 -5.94 24.98 -0.76
CA GLU A 68 -6.71 26.02 -0.11
C GLU A 68 -7.59 26.71 -1.14
N LYS A 69 -8.79 27.11 -0.71
CA LYS A 69 -9.74 27.76 -1.60
C LYS A 69 -9.15 29.11 -2.00
N SER A 70 -8.83 29.26 -3.28
CA SER A 70 -8.28 30.51 -3.79
C SER A 70 -9.24 31.71 -3.66
N GLY A 71 -10.52 31.47 -3.39
CA GLY A 71 -11.58 32.48 -3.36
C GLY A 71 -11.89 33.11 -4.72
N LYS A 72 -11.11 32.81 -5.77
CA LYS A 72 -11.26 33.39 -7.11
C LYS A 72 -12.40 32.71 -7.87
N LYS A 73 -13.18 33.50 -8.61
CA LYS A 73 -14.20 32.98 -9.52
C LYS A 73 -13.54 32.14 -10.64
N ARG A 74 -14.27 31.15 -11.14
CA ARG A 74 -13.85 30.34 -12.30
C ARG A 74 -13.75 31.25 -13.54
N GLY A 75 -12.75 31.02 -14.40
CA GLY A 75 -12.49 31.83 -15.61
C GLY A 75 -11.27 32.76 -15.47
N GLY A 76 -11.08 33.64 -16.46
CA GLY A 76 -10.04 34.65 -16.44
C GLY A 76 -10.18 35.57 -15.22
N GLN A 77 -9.05 35.91 -14.59
CA GLN A 77 -9.06 36.84 -13.45
C GLN A 77 -9.39 38.26 -13.93
N LYS A 78 -9.99 39.08 -13.06
CA LYS A 78 -10.33 40.47 -13.40
C LYS A 78 -9.05 41.22 -13.81
N GLY A 79 -9.06 41.81 -15.01
CA GLY A 79 -7.90 42.49 -15.60
C GLY A 79 -7.03 41.59 -16.50
N HIS A 80 -7.30 40.30 -16.58
CA HIS A 80 -6.64 39.42 -17.55
C HIS A 80 -7.17 39.73 -18.96
N GLN A 81 -6.28 40.17 -19.84
CA GLN A 81 -6.60 40.33 -21.26
C GLN A 81 -6.85 38.94 -21.85
N GLY A 82 -8.03 38.75 -22.45
CA GLY A 82 -8.37 37.51 -23.14
C GLY A 82 -7.65 37.45 -24.48
N THR A 83 -6.84 36.42 -24.71
CA THR A 83 -6.26 36.16 -26.02
C THR A 83 -7.21 35.31 -26.84
N HIS A 84 -7.67 35.84 -27.96
CA HIS A 84 -8.40 35.10 -28.99
C HIS A 84 -7.57 35.12 -30.27
N LEU A 85 -7.69 34.07 -31.08
CA LEU A 85 -7.11 34.08 -32.42
C LEU A 85 -7.85 35.15 -33.24
N ALA A 86 -7.12 36.19 -33.64
CA ALA A 86 -7.63 37.21 -34.55
C ALA A 86 -7.47 36.71 -35.99
N VAL A 87 -8.57 36.71 -36.74
CA VAL A 87 -8.53 36.48 -38.18
C VAL A 87 -8.08 37.79 -38.82
N LEU A 88 -6.79 37.88 -39.14
CA LEU A 88 -6.13 39.11 -39.64
C LEU A 88 -6.44 39.40 -41.13
N SER A 89 -6.93 38.41 -41.87
CA SER A 89 -7.25 38.52 -43.30
C SER A 89 -8.69 38.11 -43.55
N LYS A 90 -9.30 38.66 -44.61
CA LYS A 90 -10.64 38.25 -45.04
C LYS A 90 -10.63 36.75 -45.37
N PRO A 91 -11.47 35.92 -44.73
CA PRO A 91 -11.54 34.49 -45.03
C PRO A 91 -12.24 34.27 -46.37
N ASP A 92 -11.80 33.24 -47.10
CA ASP A 92 -12.37 32.89 -48.40
C ASP A 92 -13.74 32.21 -48.27
N GLU A 93 -13.95 31.42 -47.20
CA GLU A 93 -15.22 30.76 -46.92
C GLU A 93 -15.62 30.95 -45.44
N ILE A 94 -16.86 31.35 -45.20
CA ILE A 94 -17.44 31.45 -43.86
C ILE A 94 -18.62 30.50 -43.76
N LYS A 95 -18.45 29.40 -43.02
CA LYS A 95 -19.55 28.49 -42.68
C LYS A 95 -20.10 28.83 -41.31
N ARG A 96 -21.37 29.23 -41.26
CA ARG A 96 -22.11 29.41 -40.00
C ARG A 96 -22.84 28.12 -39.68
N TYR A 97 -22.50 27.52 -38.55
CA TYR A 97 -23.30 26.46 -37.95
C TYR A 97 -24.24 27.11 -36.94
N MET A 98 -25.55 26.90 -37.11
CA MET A 98 -26.53 27.24 -36.07
C MET A 98 -26.32 26.30 -34.88
N HIS A 99 -26.48 26.81 -33.67
CA HIS A 99 -26.77 26.03 -32.45
C HIS A 99 -28.16 26.43 -31.98
#